data_AF-A0A937ACN0-F1
#
_entry.id   AF-A0A937ACN0-F1
#
_cell.length_a   1.000
_cell.length_b   1.000
_cell.length_c   1.000
_cell.angle_alpha   90.00
_cell.angle_beta   90.00
_cell.angle_gamma   90.00
#
_symmetry.space_group_name_H-M   'P 1'
#
loop_
_entity.id
_entity.type
_entity.pdbx_description
1 polymer ?
#
loop_
_entity_poly.entity_id
_entity_poly.type
_entity_poly.pdbx_seq_one_letter_code
_entity_poly.pdbx_strand_id
1 'polypeptide(L)' 'MIEFTILYKDNSKKKMEAESRENLIKNFSANDATAFQEKVKQIHWTEYNTHYIEHVATGKVDRIPITDVVE' A
#
# COMPACT_ATOMS: atom_id res chain seq x y z
N MET A 1 -3.78 -12.47 6.82
CA MET A 1 -3.02 -11.20 6.81
C MET A 1 -2.81 -10.81 5.36
N ILE A 2 -2.81 -9.52 5.06
CA ILE A 2 -2.63 -8.99 3.70
C ILE A 2 -1.19 -8.48 3.60
N GLU A 3 -0.47 -8.88 2.55
CA GLU A 3 0.84 -8.30 2.25
C GLU A 3 0.64 -6.93 1.59
N PHE A 4 1.14 -5.89 2.24
CA PHE A 4 1.23 -4.54 1.70
C PHE A 4 2.65 -4.25 1.25
N THR A 5 2.80 -3.70 0.04
CA THR A 5 4.04 -3.14 -0.46
C THR A 5 3.97 -1.61 -0.41
N ILE A 6 4.78 -1.01 0.44
CA ILE A 6 4.95 0.43 0.56
C ILE A 6 6.05 0.87 -0.41
N LEU A 7 5.71 1.77 -1.33
CA LEU A 7 6.67 2.44 -2.20
C LEU A 7 6.94 3.83 -1.63
N TYR A 8 8.21 4.11 -1.36
CA TYR A 8 8.67 5.40 -0.87
C TYR A 8 9.01 6.35 -2.02
N LYS A 9 9.09 7.64 -1.72
CA LYS A 9 9.44 8.69 -2.70
C LYS A 9 10.87 8.57 -3.23
N ASP A 10 11.77 7.94 -2.49
CA ASP A 10 13.13 7.58 -2.92
C ASP A 10 13.16 6.32 -3.82
N ASN A 11 11.98 5.79 -4.20
CA ASN A 11 11.76 4.55 -4.95
C ASN A 11 12.18 3.27 -4.22
N SER A 12 12.57 3.34 -2.94
CA SER A 12 12.72 2.15 -2.12
C SER A 12 11.35 1.50 -1.86
N LYS A 13 11.37 0.20 -1.57
CA LYS A 13 10.15 -0.57 -1.31
C LYS A 13 10.29 -1.31 0.01
N LYS A 14 9.21 -1.37 0.79
CA LYS A 14 9.12 -2.19 2.00
C LYS A 14 7.85 -3.00 1.97
N LYS A 15 7.96 -4.30 2.22
CA LYS A 15 6.82 -5.18 2.41
C LYS A 15 6.49 -5.28 3.89
N MET A 16 5.21 -5.23 4.22
CA MET A 16 4.72 -5.42 5.58
C MET A 16 3.38 -6.13 5.53
N GLU A 17 3.16 -7.01 6.50
CA GLU A 17 1.87 -7.68 6.67
C GLU A 17 1.01 -6.88 7.66
N ALA A 18 -0.26 -6.71 7.33
CA ALA A 18 -1.24 -6.11 8.24
C ALA A 18 -2.61 -6.74 8.03
N GLU A 19 -3.47 -6.62 9.03
CA GLU A 19 -4.85 -7.10 8.96
C GLU A 19 -5.73 -6.23 8.06
N SER A 20 -5.40 -4.93 7.96
CA SER A 20 -6.11 -3.97 7.12
C SER A 20 -5.20 -2.78 6.83
N ARG A 21 -5.56 -1.99 5.81
CA ARG A 21 -4.87 -0.72 5.48
C ARG A 21 -4.76 0.21 6.70
N GLU A 22 -5.84 0.36 7.47
CA GLU A 22 -5.82 1.21 8.67
C GLU A 22 -4.82 0.70 9.71
N ASN A 23 -4.71 -0.62 9.86
CA ASN A 23 -3.74 -1.24 10.77
C ASN A 23 -2.30 -1.06 10.26
N LEU A 24 -2.09 -1.13 8.93
CA LEU A 24 -0.81 -0.81 8.30
C LEU A 24 -0.37 0.63 8.63
N ILE A 25 -1.28 1.59 8.42
CA ILE A 25 -1.00 3.01 8.70
C ILE A 25 -0.73 3.21 10.18
N LYS A 26 -1.51 2.59 11.08
CA LYS A 26 -1.25 2.64 12.53
C LYS A 26 0.11 2.06 12.89
N ASN A 27 0.47 0.89 12.38
CA ASN A 27 1.76 0.24 12.67
C ASN A 27 2.95 1.04 12.11
N PHE A 28 2.76 1.69 10.97
CA PHE A 28 3.79 2.55 10.38
C PHE A 28 3.92 3.86 11.17
N SER A 29 2.80 4.54 11.39
CA SER A 29 2.71 5.84 12.06
C SER A 29 2.95 5.78 13.57
N ALA A 30 2.90 4.57 14.17
CA ALA A 30 3.27 4.37 15.57
C ALA A 30 4.69 4.83 15.86
N ASN A 31 5.57 4.84 14.85
CA ASN A 31 6.92 5.39 14.97
C ASN A 31 7.00 6.85 14.54
N ASP A 32 6.30 7.26 13.47
CA ASP A 32 6.28 8.65 13.00
C ASP A 32 5.11 8.89 12.02
N ALA A 33 4.04 9.56 12.49
CA ALA A 33 2.82 9.78 11.72
C ALA A 33 2.99 10.75 10.54
N THR A 34 3.89 11.73 10.69
CA THR A 34 4.27 12.71 9.66
C THR A 34 5.09 12.06 8.55
N ALA A 35 6.00 11.16 8.93
CA ALA A 35 6.86 10.46 7.98
C ALA A 35 6.07 9.63 6.95
N PHE A 36 4.85 9.18 7.26
CA PHE A 36 4.06 8.41 6.31
C PHE A 36 3.67 9.26 5.09
N GLN A 37 3.05 10.42 5.30
CA GLN A 37 2.66 11.34 4.22
C GLN A 37 3.87 11.95 3.51
N GLU A 38 4.97 12.18 4.24
CA GLU A 38 6.17 12.79 3.68
C GLU A 38 7.03 11.82 2.88
N LYS A 39 7.15 10.56 3.32
CA LYS A 39 8.08 9.58 2.72
C LYS A 39 7.39 8.57 1.81
N VAL A 40 6.12 8.26 2.03
CA VAL A 40 5.41 7.27 1.22
C VAL A 40 4.83 7.91 -0.04
N LYS A 41 5.08 7.25 -1.16
CA LYS A 41 4.54 7.62 -2.47
C LYS A 41 3.25 6.84 -2.73
N GLN A 42 3.31 5.52 -2.61
CA GLN A 42 2.21 4.61 -2.91
C GLN A 42 2.15 3.42 -1.94
N ILE A 43 0.96 2.85 -1.76
CA ILE A 43 0.74 1.59 -1.07
C ILE A 43 0.08 0.64 -2.06
N HIS A 44 0.63 -0.56 -2.17
CA HIS A 44 0.14 -1.61 -3.05
C HIS A 44 -0.30 -2.80 -2.21
N TRP A 45 -1.45 -3.37 -2.52
CA TRP A 45 -1.87 -4.63 -1.90
C TRP A 45 -2.78 -5.40 -2.82
N THR A 46 -2.89 -6.70 -2.58
CA THR A 46 -3.79 -7.56 -3.33
C THR A 46 -4.79 -8.17 -2.38
N GLU A 47 -6.06 -8.01 -2.71
CA GLU A 47 -7.17 -8.68 -2.03
C GLU A 47 -8.03 -9.38 -3.08
N TYR A 48 -8.31 -10.66 -2.83
CA TYR A 48 -9.03 -11.52 -3.76
C TYR A 48 -8.36 -11.49 -5.15
N ASN A 49 -9.08 -11.04 -6.19
CA ASN A 49 -8.58 -10.90 -7.56
C ASN A 49 -8.43 -9.44 -7.95
N THR A 50 -8.03 -8.57 -7.04
CA THR A 50 -7.83 -7.15 -7.34
C THR A 50 -6.57 -6.63 -6.67
N HIS A 51 -5.70 -6.05 -7.49
CA HIS A 51 -4.55 -5.30 -7.05
C HIS A 51 -4.96 -3.84 -6.84
N TYR A 52 -4.72 -3.34 -5.64
CA TYR A 52 -5.02 -1.98 -5.23
C TYR A 52 -3.73 -1.18 -5.18
N ILE A 53 -3.79 0.05 -5.69
CA ILE A 53 -2.70 1.03 -5.63
C ILE A 53 -3.26 2.32 -5.06
N GLU A 54 -2.85 2.65 -3.84
CA GLU A 54 -3.18 3.91 -3.21
C GLU A 54 -2.05 4.92 -3.37
N HIS A 55 -2.38 6.12 -3.85
CA HIS A 55 -1.49 7.26 -3.93
C HIS A 55 -1.63 8.12 -2.67
N VAL A 56 -0.70 7.96 -1.72
CA VAL A 56 -0.79 8.58 -0.38
C VAL A 56 -0.97 10.11 -0.44
N ALA A 57 -0.26 10.78 -1.34
CA ALA A 57 -0.32 12.25 -1.48
C ALA A 57 -1.68 12.79 -1.93
N THR A 58 -2.51 11.96 -2.57
CA THR A 58 -3.82 12.38 -3.13
C THR A 58 -5.00 11.63 -2.51
N GLY A 59 -4.75 10.56 -1.77
CA GLY A 59 -5.77 9.63 -1.30
C GLY A 59 -6.47 8.82 -2.41
N LYS A 60 -6.04 8.96 -3.67
CA LYS A 60 -6.61 8.21 -4.80
C LYS A 60 -6.26 6.74 -4.69
N VAL A 61 -7.25 5.86 -4.90
CA VAL A 61 -7.08 4.41 -4.91
C VAL A 61 -7.44 3.87 -6.29
N ASP A 62 -6.45 3.36 -7.01
CA ASP A 62 -6.61 2.64 -8.26
C ASP A 62 -6.86 1.16 -7.98
N ARG A 63 -7.77 0.56 -8.75
CA ARG A 63 -8.18 -0.85 -8.61
C ARG A 63 -7.95 -1.55 -9.93
N ILE A 64 -7.06 -2.53 -9.92
CA ILE A 64 -6.64 -3.27 -11.10
C ILE A 64 -7.10 -4.72 -10.90
N PRO A 65 -8.19 -5.16 -11.56
CA PRO A 65 -8.60 -6.54 -11.48
C PRO A 65 -7.48 -7.44 -12.01
N ILE A 66 -7.15 -8.47 -11.26
CA ILE A 66 -6.25 -9.54 -11.68
C ILE A 66 -7.12 -10.49 -12.49
N THR A 67 -7.22 -10.22 -13.78
CA THR A 67 -7.74 -11.21 -14.72
C THR A 67 -6.61 -12.17 -15.01
N ASP A 68 -6.76 -13.44 -14.64
CA ASP A 68 -6.00 -14.53 -15.23
C ASP A 68 -6.14 -14.38 -16.75
N VAL A 69 -5.08 -13.90 -17.40
CA VAL A 69 -4.95 -14.01 -18.84
C VAL A 69 -4.64 -15.48 -19.07
N VAL A 70 -5.69 -16.28 -19.21
CA VAL A 70 -5.59 -17.59 -19.84
C VAL A 70 -5.17 -17.33 -21.28
N GLU A 71 -3.86 -17.38 -21.53
CA GLU A 71 -3.31 -17.57 -22.87
C GLU A 71 -3.62 -18.98 -23.39
#